data_AF-B1WPV8-F1
#
_entry.id   AF-B1WPV8-F1
#
_cell.length_a   1.000
_cell.length_b   1.000
_cell.length_c   1.000
_cell.angle_alpha   90.00
_cell.angle_beta   90.00
_cell.angle_gamma   90.00
#
_symmetry.space_group_name_H-M   'P 1'
#
loop_
_entity.id
_entity.type
_entity.pdbx_description
1 polymer ?
#
loop_
_entity_poly.entity_id
_entity_poly.type
_entity_poly.pdbx_seq_one_letter_code
_entity_poly.pdbx_strand_id
1 'polypeptide(L)'
;MAGRRQEPLISFENALTIADQAVFSKTGRHLKNIEVAVLQGSLLGHNYDQIADEVGYAPEYIKHDVGPKLWKLLSASFGEKVSKTNVMAVLAQQTHRHNTTSVLPGDNGFKPSALEPPVGPVSLHSPLYLQRPPIESRCYDEILRPGSLIRIKAPRQMGKTSLMLRILDHAKQQLEHDGVMTVALSLQRADKAAFSDLDRFLRWFCTVITRKLKLPYRVEDYWSDTFGSKSNCTAYFEDCILSEIDGPLVLALDQVDEVFLHPEVADDFFTLLRSWYEEASYGDSGNPLWQNLRLIIVHSTEVYIPLDINKSPFNVGLAIELQPFTFDQVSILAKSYALNLSNADLQQLMDFIAGHPYLVQQALYHLATQNLTLEGLINTGATDASIYHHHLHRLLQNLREHHILSTTYQQVLEASAPIELEQLPAFKLHSMGLVVLQGNQVISSCQLYRQYFLTKNIVCDEG
;
A
#
# COMPACT_ATOMS: atom_id res chain seq x y z
N MET A 1 25.59 6.96 -26.57
CA MET A 1 24.65 5.83 -26.64
C MET A 1 24.60 5.15 -25.29
N ALA A 2 23.71 5.58 -24.40
CA ALA A 2 23.55 5.00 -23.07
C ALA A 2 22.33 4.06 -23.10
N GLY A 3 22.55 2.80 -22.74
CA GLY A 3 21.55 1.74 -22.84
C GLY A 3 20.34 2.02 -21.96
N ARG A 4 19.14 1.86 -22.56
CA ARG A 4 17.84 1.86 -21.87
C ARG A 4 17.90 0.91 -20.66
N ARG A 5 17.72 1.44 -19.45
CA ARG A 5 17.38 0.61 -18.28
C ARG A 5 15.96 0.11 -18.49
N GLN A 6 15.79 -1.21 -18.56
CA GLN A 6 14.48 -1.84 -18.65
C GLN A 6 13.81 -1.76 -17.27
N GLU A 7 12.59 -1.24 -17.21
CA GLU A 7 11.72 -1.33 -16.03
C GLU A 7 11.48 -2.80 -15.65
N PRO A 8 11.46 -3.15 -14.36
CA PRO A 8 11.18 -4.52 -13.96
C PRO A 8 9.75 -4.94 -14.33
N LEU A 9 9.62 -5.98 -15.16
CA LEU A 9 8.35 -6.53 -15.64
C LEU A 9 7.45 -7.11 -14.52
N ILE A 10 8.00 -7.31 -13.33
CA ILE A 10 7.37 -7.94 -12.17
C ILE A 10 7.89 -7.27 -10.89
N SER A 11 7.04 -7.11 -9.88
CA SER A 11 7.47 -6.60 -8.57
C SER A 11 8.45 -7.59 -7.91
N PHE A 12 9.39 -7.06 -7.11
CA PHE A 12 10.34 -7.91 -6.40
C PHE A 12 9.65 -8.92 -5.48
N GLU A 13 8.57 -8.52 -4.80
CA GLU A 13 7.76 -9.41 -3.94
C GLU A 13 7.22 -10.61 -4.73
N ASN A 14 6.59 -10.38 -5.89
CA ASN A 14 6.07 -11.45 -6.72
C ASN A 14 7.19 -12.33 -7.31
N ALA A 15 8.29 -11.71 -7.73
CA ALA A 15 9.46 -12.42 -8.26
C ALA A 15 10.11 -13.32 -7.21
N LEU A 16 10.21 -12.83 -5.97
CA LEU A 16 10.73 -13.58 -4.83
C LEU A 16 9.80 -14.75 -4.50
N THR A 17 8.48 -14.54 -4.42
CA THR A 17 7.52 -15.62 -4.13
C THR A 17 7.62 -16.75 -5.15
N ILE A 18 7.64 -16.43 -6.45
CA ILE A 18 7.70 -17.44 -7.51
C ILE A 18 9.04 -18.20 -7.47
N ALA A 19 10.16 -17.48 -7.31
CA ALA A 19 11.48 -18.09 -7.22
C ALA A 19 11.61 -19.00 -5.99
N ASP A 20 11.14 -18.53 -4.84
CA ASP A 20 11.24 -19.25 -3.57
C ASP A 20 10.33 -20.50 -3.55
N GLN A 21 9.10 -20.40 -4.05
CA GLN A 21 8.20 -21.56 -4.19
C GLN A 21 8.75 -22.62 -5.16
N ALA A 22 9.34 -22.20 -6.28
CA ALA A 22 9.93 -23.12 -7.24
C ALA A 22 11.17 -23.84 -6.67
N VAL A 23 11.96 -23.14 -5.86
CA VAL A 23 13.12 -23.70 -5.15
C VAL A 23 12.69 -24.67 -4.05
N PHE A 24 11.69 -24.28 -3.25
CA PHE A 24 11.13 -25.11 -2.20
C PHE A 24 10.54 -26.41 -2.75
N SER A 25 9.74 -26.33 -3.82
CA SER A 25 9.14 -27.50 -4.48
C SER A 25 10.19 -28.50 -5.01
N LYS A 26 11.38 -28.01 -5.40
CA LYS A 26 12.45 -28.84 -5.96
C LYS A 26 13.40 -29.40 -4.92
N THR A 27 13.63 -28.66 -3.84
CA THR A 27 14.74 -28.94 -2.90
C THR A 27 14.33 -29.06 -1.43
N GLY A 28 13.08 -28.74 -1.09
CA GLY A 28 12.58 -28.73 0.29
C GLY A 28 13.17 -27.61 1.17
N ARG A 29 13.91 -26.67 0.59
CA ARG A 29 14.47 -25.50 1.29
C ARG A 29 14.05 -24.21 0.62
N HIS A 30 13.95 -23.14 1.40
CA HIS A 30 13.78 -21.78 0.90
C HIS A 30 15.12 -21.18 0.43
N LEU A 31 15.04 -20.07 -0.30
CA LEU A 31 16.19 -19.25 -0.68
C LEU A 31 16.84 -18.66 0.57
N LYS A 32 18.17 -18.70 0.62
CA LYS A 32 18.96 -18.05 1.67
C LYS A 32 18.96 -16.54 1.46
N ASN A 33 19.16 -15.76 2.52
CA ASN A 33 19.22 -14.29 2.45
C ASN A 33 20.19 -13.78 1.37
N ILE A 34 21.35 -14.43 1.21
CA ILE A 34 22.32 -14.07 0.17
C ILE A 34 21.85 -14.43 -1.25
N GLU A 35 21.04 -15.48 -1.41
CA GLU A 35 20.42 -15.84 -2.69
C GLU A 35 19.27 -14.87 -3.03
N VAL A 36 18.50 -14.42 -2.02
CA VAL A 36 17.46 -13.39 -2.15
C VAL A 36 18.07 -12.05 -2.56
N ALA A 37 19.16 -11.63 -1.92
CA ALA A 37 19.87 -10.41 -2.28
C ALA A 37 20.40 -10.44 -3.71
N VAL A 38 20.96 -11.58 -4.14
CA VAL A 38 21.42 -11.75 -5.53
C VAL A 38 20.25 -11.71 -6.52
N LEU A 39 19.11 -12.30 -6.17
CA LEU A 39 17.89 -12.22 -6.99
C LEU A 39 17.39 -10.77 -7.09
N GLN A 40 17.30 -10.06 -5.96
CA GLN A 40 16.87 -8.65 -5.89
C GLN A 40 17.76 -7.75 -6.72
N GLY A 41 19.07 -7.78 -6.48
CA GLY A 41 20.02 -6.97 -7.23
C GLY A 41 20.03 -7.29 -8.72
N SER A 42 19.80 -8.56 -9.09
CA SER A 42 19.68 -8.94 -10.51
C SER A 42 18.42 -8.38 -11.17
N LEU A 43 17.31 -8.29 -10.44
CA LEU A 43 16.06 -7.67 -10.91
C LEU A 43 16.16 -6.14 -10.97
N LEU A 44 17.01 -5.53 -10.14
CA LEU A 44 17.32 -4.09 -10.17
C LEU A 44 18.42 -3.73 -11.19
N GLY A 45 19.01 -4.72 -11.85
CA GLY A 45 20.09 -4.52 -12.83
C GLY A 45 21.46 -4.23 -12.23
N HIS A 46 21.65 -4.48 -10.92
CA HIS A 46 22.91 -4.30 -10.22
C HIS A 46 23.94 -5.35 -10.68
N ASN A 47 25.22 -4.97 -10.76
CA ASN A 47 26.32 -5.92 -10.97
C ASN A 47 26.66 -6.67 -9.66
N TYR A 48 27.52 -7.70 -9.70
CA TYR A 48 27.81 -8.48 -8.48
C TYR A 48 28.59 -7.70 -7.42
N ASP A 49 29.37 -6.71 -7.85
CA ASP A 49 30.16 -5.88 -6.94
C ASP A 49 29.23 -4.95 -6.15
N GLN A 50 28.24 -4.33 -6.83
CA GLN A 50 27.19 -3.52 -6.21
C GLN A 50 26.32 -4.32 -5.22
N ILE A 51 25.96 -5.56 -5.58
CA ILE A 51 25.20 -6.44 -4.68
C ILE A 51 26.03 -6.76 -3.44
N ALA A 52 27.31 -7.07 -3.62
CA ALA A 52 28.23 -7.37 -2.53
C ALA A 52 28.39 -6.20 -1.55
N ASP A 53 28.53 -4.98 -2.06
CA ASP A 53 28.61 -3.75 -1.25
C ASP A 53 27.32 -3.50 -0.46
N GLU A 54 26.15 -3.74 -1.05
CA GLU A 54 24.84 -3.56 -0.41
C GLU A 54 24.58 -4.54 0.74
N VAL A 55 25.06 -5.79 0.63
CA VAL A 55 24.85 -6.83 1.66
C VAL A 55 26.07 -7.13 2.52
N GLY A 56 27.19 -6.44 2.32
CA GLY A 56 28.41 -6.59 3.14
C GLY A 56 29.16 -7.91 2.92
N TYR A 57 29.16 -8.46 1.70
CA TYR A 57 29.89 -9.69 1.33
C TYR A 57 31.05 -9.38 0.38
N ALA A 58 32.03 -10.30 0.27
CA ALA A 58 33.09 -10.17 -0.73
C ALA A 58 32.50 -10.33 -2.16
N PRO A 59 32.81 -9.43 -3.11
CA PRO A 59 32.36 -9.53 -4.51
C PRO A 59 32.68 -10.88 -5.16
N GLU A 60 33.87 -11.43 -4.87
CA GLU A 60 34.33 -12.72 -5.38
C GLU A 60 33.44 -13.88 -4.89
N TYR A 61 32.94 -13.81 -3.66
CA TYR A 61 32.06 -14.83 -3.09
C TYR A 61 30.71 -14.87 -3.82
N ILE A 62 30.12 -13.71 -4.10
CA ILE A 62 28.87 -13.63 -4.84
C ILE A 62 29.07 -14.05 -6.30
N LYS A 63 30.13 -13.58 -6.94
CA LYS A 63 30.41 -13.80 -8.37
C LYS A 63 30.78 -15.24 -8.70
N HIS A 64 31.57 -15.90 -7.85
CA HIS A 64 32.10 -17.23 -8.12
C HIS A 64 31.35 -18.36 -7.41
N ASP A 65 30.61 -18.08 -6.33
CA ASP A 65 29.89 -19.11 -5.57
C ASP A 65 28.37 -18.94 -5.62
N VAL A 66 27.84 -17.87 -5.01
CA VAL A 66 26.39 -17.73 -4.78
C VAL A 66 25.62 -17.57 -6.09
N GLY A 67 26.03 -16.64 -6.96
CA GLY A 67 25.34 -16.33 -8.21
C GLY A 67 25.21 -17.54 -9.14
N PRO A 68 26.32 -18.22 -9.51
CA PRO A 68 26.27 -19.40 -10.38
C PRO A 68 25.42 -20.54 -9.80
N LYS A 69 25.49 -20.79 -8.48
CA LYS A 69 24.68 -21.81 -7.80
C LYS A 69 23.19 -21.47 -7.85
N LEU A 70 22.83 -20.21 -7.61
CA LEU A 70 21.45 -19.75 -7.67
C LEU A 70 20.84 -19.94 -9.07
N TRP A 71 21.56 -19.56 -10.14
CA TRP A 71 21.04 -19.71 -11.50
C TRP A 71 20.88 -21.16 -11.91
N LYS A 72 21.79 -22.04 -11.50
CA LYS A 72 21.66 -23.49 -11.72
C LYS A 72 20.45 -24.06 -10.97
N LEU A 73 20.21 -23.60 -9.74
CA LEU A 73 19.09 -24.00 -8.92
C LEU A 73 17.76 -23.57 -9.53
N LEU A 74 17.61 -22.29 -9.87
CA LEU A 74 16.40 -21.77 -10.52
C LEU A 74 16.15 -22.44 -11.87
N SER A 75 17.20 -22.72 -12.65
CA SER A 75 17.06 -23.48 -13.90
C SER A 75 16.48 -24.87 -13.67
N ALA A 76 16.93 -25.56 -12.62
CA ALA A 76 16.44 -26.89 -12.27
C ALA A 76 15.01 -26.87 -11.69
N SER A 77 14.64 -25.77 -11.04
CA SER A 77 13.31 -25.56 -10.46
C SER A 77 12.25 -25.20 -11.50
N PHE A 78 12.56 -24.32 -12.47
CA PHE A 78 11.62 -23.92 -13.52
C PHE A 78 11.60 -24.84 -14.74
N GLY A 79 12.60 -25.71 -14.89
CA GLY A 79 12.71 -26.60 -16.05
C GLY A 79 13.14 -25.90 -17.34
N GLU A 80 13.60 -24.65 -17.24
CA GLU A 80 14.14 -23.85 -18.34
C GLU A 80 15.41 -23.11 -17.91
N LYS A 81 16.24 -22.67 -18.86
CA LYS A 81 17.54 -22.06 -18.53
C LYS A 81 17.35 -20.66 -17.94
N VAL A 82 17.75 -20.48 -16.68
CA VAL A 82 17.77 -19.21 -15.97
C VAL A 82 19.20 -18.69 -15.80
N SER A 83 19.40 -17.40 -16.04
CA SER A 83 20.62 -16.62 -15.85
C SER A 83 20.26 -15.24 -15.31
N LYS A 84 21.28 -14.51 -14.81
CA LYS A 84 21.12 -13.12 -14.36
C LYS A 84 20.42 -12.21 -15.37
N THR A 85 20.64 -12.43 -16.67
CA THR A 85 20.14 -11.58 -17.75
C THR A 85 18.71 -11.91 -18.20
N ASN A 86 18.17 -13.09 -17.87
CA ASN A 86 16.84 -13.50 -18.30
C ASN A 86 15.88 -13.82 -17.15
N VAL A 87 16.35 -13.83 -15.89
CA VAL A 87 15.55 -14.17 -14.71
C VAL A 87 14.28 -13.33 -14.59
N MET A 88 14.34 -12.03 -14.94
CA MET A 88 13.18 -11.15 -14.93
C MET A 88 12.09 -11.59 -15.91
N ALA A 89 12.47 -11.97 -17.14
CA ALA A 89 11.54 -12.42 -18.16
C ALA A 89 10.93 -13.78 -17.80
N VAL A 90 11.76 -14.70 -17.29
CA VAL A 90 11.31 -16.03 -16.84
C VAL A 90 10.29 -15.90 -15.71
N LEU A 91 10.58 -15.08 -14.69
CA LEU A 91 9.67 -14.90 -13.56
C LEU A 91 8.34 -14.24 -13.97
N ALA A 92 8.38 -13.22 -14.83
CA ALA A 92 7.17 -12.59 -15.37
C ALA A 92 6.30 -13.57 -16.17
N GLN A 93 6.91 -14.44 -16.98
CA GLN A 93 6.20 -15.47 -17.73
C GLN A 93 5.52 -16.51 -16.81
N GLN A 94 6.18 -16.90 -15.73
CA GLN A 94 5.64 -17.84 -14.75
C GLN A 94 4.44 -17.24 -14.00
N THR A 95 4.42 -15.92 -13.74
CA THR A 95 3.25 -15.23 -13.15
C THR A 95 2.00 -15.36 -14.01
N HIS A 96 2.14 -15.21 -15.34
CA HIS A 96 1.02 -15.35 -16.26
C HIS A 96 0.52 -16.80 -16.37
N ARG A 97 1.41 -17.80 -16.28
CA ARG A 97 1.00 -19.22 -16.25
C ARG A 97 0.20 -19.59 -15.00
N HIS A 98 0.54 -19.01 -13.85
CA HIS A 98 -0.22 -19.21 -12.60
C HIS A 98 -1.63 -18.60 -12.63
N ASN A 99 -1.87 -17.54 -13.44
CA ASN A 99 -3.17 -16.85 -13.49
C ASN A 99 -4.16 -17.40 -14.54
N THR A 100 -3.77 -18.35 -15.40
CA THR A 100 -4.58 -18.73 -16.58
C THR A 100 -5.23 -20.12 -16.51
N THR A 101 -5.40 -20.71 -15.32
CA THR A 101 -6.02 -22.05 -15.20
C THR A 101 -7.12 -22.09 -14.14
N SER A 102 -8.35 -21.70 -14.51
CA SER A 102 -9.61 -22.43 -14.18
C SER A 102 -10.88 -21.57 -14.38
N VAL A 103 -11.62 -21.77 -15.47
CA VAL A 103 -13.10 -21.62 -15.50
C VAL A 103 -13.69 -22.60 -16.51
N LEU A 104 -14.47 -23.57 -16.01
CA LEU A 104 -15.60 -24.20 -16.72
C LEU A 104 -16.71 -24.43 -15.67
N PRO A 105 -18.00 -24.21 -15.98
CA PRO A 105 -19.07 -24.28 -15.00
C PRO A 105 -19.70 -25.68 -14.94
N GLY A 106 -19.77 -26.26 -13.75
CA GLY A 106 -20.48 -27.52 -13.51
C GLY A 106 -20.25 -28.12 -12.12
N ASP A 107 -21.26 -27.94 -11.27
CA ASP A 107 -21.61 -28.76 -10.11
C ASP A 107 -20.81 -28.66 -8.79
N ASN A 108 -21.56 -28.92 -7.72
CA ASN A 108 -21.35 -28.60 -6.31
C ASN A 108 -20.07 -29.15 -5.68
N GLY A 109 -19.47 -28.30 -4.85
CA GLY A 109 -18.38 -28.65 -3.95
C GLY A 109 -17.27 -27.61 -4.04
N PHE A 110 -17.42 -26.49 -3.33
CA PHE A 110 -16.33 -25.53 -3.14
C PHE A 110 -15.21 -26.25 -2.35
N LYS A 111 -14.30 -26.90 -3.07
CA LYS A 111 -13.01 -27.28 -2.52
C LYS A 111 -12.28 -25.98 -2.18
N PRO A 112 -11.60 -25.88 -1.02
CA PRO A 112 -10.90 -24.66 -0.67
C PRO A 112 -9.90 -24.36 -1.79
N SER A 113 -10.14 -23.29 -2.54
CA SER A 113 -9.07 -22.63 -3.28
C SER A 113 -7.92 -22.41 -2.30
N ALA A 114 -6.69 -22.71 -2.70
CA ALA A 114 -5.51 -22.44 -1.89
C ALA A 114 -5.63 -21.02 -1.30
N LEU A 115 -5.61 -20.89 0.03
CA LEU A 115 -5.76 -19.60 0.70
C LEU A 115 -4.76 -18.61 0.09
N GLU A 116 -5.24 -17.48 -0.39
CA GLU A 116 -4.37 -16.43 -0.93
C GLU A 116 -3.55 -15.83 0.22
N PRO A 117 -2.22 -15.72 0.09
CA PRO A 117 -1.40 -14.99 1.06
C PRO A 117 -1.93 -13.55 1.22
N PRO A 118 -2.02 -13.02 2.45
CA PRO A 118 -2.52 -11.67 2.71
C PRO A 118 -1.47 -10.60 2.36
N VAL A 119 -1.15 -10.51 1.07
CA VAL A 119 -0.19 -9.58 0.47
C VAL A 119 -0.95 -8.57 -0.37
N GLY A 120 -0.67 -7.28 -0.16
CA GLY A 120 -1.29 -6.20 -0.93
C GLY A 120 -2.79 -6.00 -0.63
N PRO A 121 -3.52 -5.33 -1.54
CA PRO A 121 -4.94 -5.10 -1.38
C PRO A 121 -5.76 -6.38 -1.61
N VAL A 122 -6.85 -6.53 -0.85
CA VAL A 122 -7.77 -7.66 -0.99
C VAL A 122 -8.56 -7.51 -2.29
N SER A 123 -8.50 -8.52 -3.16
CA SER A 123 -9.16 -8.52 -4.46
C SER A 123 -10.67 -8.32 -4.35
N LEU A 124 -11.29 -7.80 -5.42
CA LEU A 124 -12.72 -7.43 -5.41
C LEU A 124 -13.65 -8.60 -5.07
N HIS A 125 -13.33 -9.79 -5.59
CA HIS A 125 -14.14 -10.99 -5.42
C HIS A 125 -13.65 -11.92 -4.30
N SER A 126 -12.62 -11.52 -3.55
CA SER A 126 -12.13 -12.34 -2.44
C SER A 126 -13.16 -12.39 -1.31
N PRO A 127 -13.50 -13.59 -0.79
CA PRO A 127 -14.36 -13.74 0.38
C PRO A 127 -13.70 -13.26 1.67
N LEU A 128 -12.41 -12.90 1.63
CA LEU A 128 -11.62 -12.43 2.75
C LEU A 128 -11.72 -10.91 2.97
N TYR A 129 -12.46 -10.19 2.11
CA TYR A 129 -12.77 -8.80 2.40
C TYR A 129 -13.91 -8.69 3.40
N LEU A 130 -13.59 -8.09 4.53
CA LEU A 130 -14.57 -7.80 5.57
C LEU A 130 -15.07 -6.36 5.43
N GLN A 131 -16.38 -6.22 5.23
CA GLN A 131 -17.03 -4.91 5.21
C GLN A 131 -17.01 -4.26 6.61
N ARG A 132 -16.96 -2.93 6.64
CA ARG A 132 -16.99 -2.12 7.85
C ARG A 132 -18.16 -1.12 7.81
N PRO A 133 -19.41 -1.60 7.90
CA PRO A 133 -20.57 -0.70 7.87
C PRO A 133 -20.47 0.40 8.94
N PRO A 134 -20.87 1.65 8.62
CA PRO A 134 -21.52 2.09 7.38
C PRO A 134 -20.55 2.68 6.34
N ILE A 135 -19.24 2.44 6.42
CA ILE A 135 -18.28 3.20 5.59
C ILE A 135 -18.44 2.92 4.11
N GLU A 136 -18.68 1.66 3.71
CA GLU A 136 -18.84 1.30 2.30
C GLU A 136 -20.05 2.00 1.69
N SER A 137 -21.22 1.93 2.33
CA SER A 137 -22.43 2.55 1.81
C SER A 137 -22.28 4.07 1.68
N ARG A 138 -21.66 4.73 2.66
CA ARG A 138 -21.37 6.17 2.58
C ARG A 138 -20.47 6.52 1.40
N CYS A 139 -19.44 5.71 1.12
CA CYS A 139 -18.57 5.93 -0.02
C CYS A 139 -19.28 5.70 -1.35
N TYR A 140 -20.12 4.67 -1.41
CA TYR A 140 -20.92 4.34 -2.59
C TYR A 140 -21.93 5.45 -2.91
N ASP A 141 -22.65 5.95 -1.91
CA ASP A 141 -23.58 7.07 -2.11
C ASP A 141 -22.88 8.35 -2.56
N GLU A 142 -21.70 8.63 -2.00
CA GLU A 142 -20.94 9.85 -2.30
C GLU A 142 -20.33 9.81 -3.69
N ILE A 143 -19.73 8.68 -4.11
CA ILE A 143 -19.03 8.61 -5.41
C ILE A 143 -19.98 8.75 -6.59
N LEU A 144 -21.29 8.56 -6.39
CA LEU A 144 -22.30 8.76 -7.42
C LEU A 144 -22.66 10.24 -7.64
N ARG A 145 -22.27 11.13 -6.72
CA ARG A 145 -22.56 12.57 -6.83
C ARG A 145 -21.61 13.24 -7.85
N PRO A 146 -22.10 14.16 -8.69
CA PRO A 146 -21.24 14.99 -9.53
C PRO A 146 -20.23 15.77 -8.69
N GLY A 147 -19.00 15.90 -9.16
CA GLY A 147 -17.94 16.64 -8.46
C GLY A 147 -17.50 16.08 -7.11
N SER A 148 -17.88 14.84 -6.75
CA SER A 148 -17.61 14.29 -5.42
C SER A 148 -16.12 14.16 -5.11
N LEU A 149 -15.77 14.30 -3.83
CA LEU A 149 -14.44 14.01 -3.31
C LEU A 149 -14.53 13.13 -2.06
N ILE A 150 -13.89 11.96 -2.10
CA ILE A 150 -13.80 11.02 -0.98
C ILE A 150 -12.35 10.95 -0.49
N ARG A 151 -12.15 11.08 0.81
CA ARG A 151 -10.85 10.94 1.45
C ARG A 151 -10.81 9.75 2.36
N ILE A 152 -9.92 8.81 2.06
CA ILE A 152 -9.70 7.61 2.89
C ILE A 152 -8.39 7.80 3.65
N LYS A 153 -8.48 7.86 4.98
CA LYS A 153 -7.35 8.04 5.89
C LYS A 153 -7.31 6.96 6.94
N ALA A 154 -6.10 6.51 7.28
CA ALA A 154 -5.79 5.59 8.37
C ALA A 154 -4.28 5.28 8.34
N PRO A 155 -3.71 4.65 9.37
CA PRO A 155 -2.36 4.10 9.30
C PRO A 155 -2.15 3.16 8.11
N ARG A 156 -0.89 2.86 7.76
CA ARG A 156 -0.59 1.89 6.70
C ARG A 156 -1.20 0.53 7.06
N GLN A 157 -1.51 -0.27 6.04
CA GLN A 157 -2.00 -1.66 6.21
C GLN A 157 -3.40 -1.80 6.90
N MET A 158 -4.21 -0.74 6.88
CA MET A 158 -5.60 -0.71 7.37
C MET A 158 -6.67 -1.05 6.30
N GLY A 159 -6.25 -1.43 5.08
CA GLY A 159 -7.16 -1.78 3.98
C GLY A 159 -7.71 -0.58 3.19
N LYS A 160 -6.97 0.53 3.13
CA LYS A 160 -7.37 1.74 2.39
C LYS A 160 -7.52 1.50 0.89
N THR A 161 -6.49 0.95 0.26
CA THR A 161 -6.49 0.58 -1.17
C THR A 161 -7.59 -0.45 -1.49
N SER A 162 -7.85 -1.41 -0.59
CA SER A 162 -8.93 -2.39 -0.75
C SER A 162 -10.32 -1.73 -0.81
N LEU A 163 -10.55 -0.69 0.00
CA LEU A 163 -11.80 0.10 -0.04
C LEU A 163 -11.87 0.95 -1.32
N MET A 164 -10.78 1.64 -1.67
CA MET A 164 -10.69 2.44 -2.91
C MET A 164 -11.07 1.61 -4.15
N LEU A 165 -10.52 0.39 -4.29
CA LEU A 165 -10.83 -0.49 -5.43
C LEU A 165 -12.32 -0.82 -5.51
N ARG A 166 -12.99 -1.01 -4.36
CA ARG A 166 -14.44 -1.30 -4.29
C ARG A 166 -15.28 -0.10 -4.65
N ILE A 167 -14.87 1.10 -4.26
CA ILE A 167 -15.54 2.34 -4.65
C ILE A 167 -15.43 2.52 -6.17
N LEU A 168 -14.26 2.26 -6.76
CA LEU A 168 -14.06 2.31 -8.21
C LEU A 168 -14.92 1.27 -8.95
N ASP A 169 -14.96 0.03 -8.44
CA ASP A 169 -15.80 -1.03 -9.01
C ASP A 169 -17.29 -0.70 -8.92
N HIS A 170 -17.74 -0.16 -7.77
CA HIS A 170 -19.11 0.30 -7.59
C HIS A 170 -19.47 1.43 -8.57
N ALA A 171 -18.63 2.47 -8.68
CA ALA A 171 -18.85 3.55 -9.63
C ALA A 171 -18.90 3.04 -11.07
N LYS A 172 -18.01 2.10 -11.43
CA LYS A 172 -18.01 1.44 -12.74
C LYS A 172 -19.32 0.72 -13.04
N GLN A 173 -19.86 -0.02 -12.07
CA GLN A 173 -21.11 -0.77 -12.23
C GLN A 173 -22.34 0.12 -12.29
N GLN A 174 -22.41 1.18 -11.47
CA GLN A 174 -23.59 2.03 -11.39
C GLN A 174 -23.68 3.08 -12.50
N LEU A 175 -22.53 3.49 -13.07
CA LEU A 175 -22.45 4.54 -14.09
C LEU A 175 -21.99 3.99 -15.44
N GLU A 176 -22.09 2.68 -15.65
CA GLU A 176 -21.68 2.03 -16.90
C GLU A 176 -22.45 2.60 -18.11
N HIS A 177 -23.74 2.87 -17.93
CA HIS A 177 -24.60 3.48 -18.95
C HIS A 177 -24.23 4.94 -19.27
N ASP A 178 -23.60 5.63 -18.32
CA ASP A 178 -23.14 7.02 -18.47
C ASP A 178 -21.70 7.09 -19.01
N GLY A 179 -21.10 5.95 -19.41
CA GLY A 179 -19.76 5.93 -20.00
C GLY A 179 -18.62 6.20 -19.00
N VAL A 180 -18.81 5.89 -17.72
CA VAL A 180 -17.82 6.18 -16.67
C VAL A 180 -16.43 5.58 -16.97
N MET A 181 -15.40 6.39 -16.73
CA MET A 181 -14.01 5.97 -16.78
C MET A 181 -13.42 6.01 -15.37
N THR A 182 -12.73 4.93 -14.97
CA THR A 182 -12.07 4.85 -13.65
C THR A 182 -10.57 4.75 -13.80
N VAL A 183 -9.84 5.58 -13.05
CA VAL A 183 -8.38 5.64 -13.08
C VAL A 183 -7.85 5.51 -11.66
N ALA A 184 -7.16 4.41 -11.36
CA ALA A 184 -6.39 4.26 -10.13
C ALA A 184 -4.91 4.56 -10.40
N LEU A 185 -4.36 5.54 -9.68
CA LEU A 185 -2.97 5.99 -9.77
C LEU A 185 -2.31 5.93 -8.39
N SER A 186 -1.30 5.08 -8.23
CA SER A 186 -0.42 5.10 -7.06
C SER A 186 0.75 6.06 -7.32
N LEU A 187 0.92 7.04 -6.43
CA LEU A 187 2.01 8.03 -6.54
C LEU A 187 3.37 7.46 -6.17
N GLN A 188 3.43 6.30 -5.52
CA GLN A 188 4.68 5.54 -5.30
C GLN A 188 5.34 5.09 -6.62
N ARG A 189 4.60 5.07 -7.74
CA ARG A 189 5.12 4.68 -9.06
C ARG A 189 5.88 5.81 -9.76
N ALA A 190 5.81 7.04 -9.27
CA ALA A 190 6.59 8.13 -9.82
C ALA A 190 8.08 7.92 -9.50
N ASP A 191 8.92 8.09 -10.51
CA ASP A 191 10.36 8.15 -10.29
C ASP A 191 10.72 9.37 -9.44
N LYS A 192 11.83 9.29 -8.70
CA LYS A 192 12.37 10.45 -7.95
C LYS A 192 12.52 11.71 -8.80
N ALA A 193 12.82 11.55 -10.09
CA ALA A 193 12.96 12.66 -11.05
C ALA A 193 11.63 13.37 -11.35
N ALA A 194 10.49 12.69 -11.22
CA ALA A 194 9.18 13.31 -11.39
C ALA A 194 8.87 14.28 -10.24
N PHE A 195 9.37 14.00 -9.04
CA PHE A 195 9.19 14.84 -7.85
C PHE A 195 10.24 15.95 -7.68
N SER A 196 11.09 16.21 -8.67
CA SER A 196 12.12 17.26 -8.53
C SER A 196 11.54 18.67 -8.52
N ASP A 197 10.39 18.87 -9.17
CA ASP A 197 9.67 20.13 -9.27
C ASP A 197 8.21 19.86 -9.68
N LEU A 198 7.35 20.86 -9.50
CA LEU A 198 5.92 20.75 -9.82
C LEU A 198 5.68 20.47 -11.31
N ASP A 199 6.50 21.05 -12.20
CA ASP A 199 6.30 20.97 -13.64
C ASP A 199 6.42 19.52 -14.14
N ARG A 200 7.53 18.87 -13.78
CA ARG A 200 7.78 17.47 -14.10
C ARG A 200 6.76 16.54 -13.45
N PHE A 201 6.36 16.85 -12.22
CA PHE A 201 5.37 16.05 -11.51
C PHE A 201 4.02 16.09 -12.25
N LEU A 202 3.53 17.28 -12.61
CA LEU A 202 2.25 17.43 -13.29
C LEU A 202 2.28 16.90 -14.73
N ARG A 203 3.39 17.05 -15.45
CA ARG A 203 3.58 16.40 -16.77
C ARG A 203 3.50 14.87 -16.66
N TRP A 204 4.19 14.29 -15.69
CA TRP A 204 4.12 12.85 -15.41
C TRP A 204 2.70 12.42 -15.04
N PHE A 205 2.05 13.18 -14.16
CA PHE A 205 0.69 12.93 -13.71
C PHE A 205 -0.31 12.88 -14.87
N CYS A 206 -0.32 13.92 -15.71
CA CYS A 206 -1.14 13.97 -16.93
C CYS A 206 -0.81 12.81 -17.88
N THR A 207 0.48 12.55 -18.12
CA THR A 207 0.93 11.47 -19.03
C THR A 207 0.41 10.10 -18.60
N VAL A 208 0.48 9.77 -17.30
CA VAL A 208 0.06 8.47 -16.79
C VAL A 208 -1.47 8.32 -16.86
N ILE A 209 -2.21 9.38 -16.56
CA ILE A 209 -3.68 9.38 -16.61
C ILE A 209 -4.16 9.21 -18.05
N THR A 210 -3.65 10.02 -18.99
CA THR A 210 -3.95 9.91 -20.42
C THR A 210 -3.66 8.51 -20.96
N ARG A 211 -2.53 7.92 -20.57
CA ARG A 211 -2.17 6.55 -20.96
C ARG A 211 -3.15 5.51 -20.41
N LYS A 212 -3.62 5.66 -19.16
CA LYS A 212 -4.61 4.75 -18.56
C LYS A 212 -5.98 4.86 -19.22
N LEU A 213 -6.36 6.06 -19.62
CA LEU A 213 -7.58 6.34 -20.38
C LEU A 213 -7.48 5.96 -21.86
N LYS A 214 -6.28 5.61 -22.35
CA LYS A 214 -5.99 5.30 -23.76
C LYS A 214 -6.33 6.47 -24.70
N LEU A 215 -6.19 7.70 -24.20
CA LEU A 215 -6.39 8.92 -24.97
C LEU A 215 -5.11 9.31 -25.74
N PRO A 216 -5.22 10.13 -26.80
CA PRO A 216 -4.06 10.64 -27.52
C PRO A 216 -3.11 11.42 -26.61
N TYR A 217 -1.81 11.14 -26.72
CA TYR A 217 -0.79 11.85 -25.96
C TYR A 217 -0.56 13.26 -26.54
N ARG A 218 -0.89 14.30 -25.75
CA ARG A 218 -0.78 15.72 -26.12
C ARG A 218 -0.28 16.62 -24.99
N VAL A 219 0.38 16.04 -23.97
CA VAL A 219 0.83 16.81 -22.78
C VAL A 219 1.75 17.94 -23.19
N GLU A 220 2.69 17.69 -24.09
CA GLU A 220 3.67 18.68 -24.55
C GLU A 220 3.03 19.84 -25.34
N ASP A 221 1.90 19.61 -26.00
CA ASP A 221 1.20 20.64 -26.78
C ASP A 221 0.53 21.68 -25.87
N TYR A 222 0.21 21.29 -24.62
CA TYR A 222 -0.48 22.11 -23.62
C TYR A 222 0.46 22.68 -22.55
N TRP A 223 1.77 22.45 -22.70
CA TRP A 223 2.74 22.84 -21.69
C TRP A 223 3.60 24.01 -22.13
N SER A 224 3.00 25.20 -22.06
CA SER A 224 3.64 26.47 -22.42
C SER A 224 4.37 27.11 -21.24
N ASP A 225 5.55 27.67 -21.50
CA ASP A 225 6.33 28.46 -20.54
C ASP A 225 5.64 29.78 -20.14
N THR A 226 4.60 30.19 -20.88
CA THR A 226 3.86 31.44 -20.62
C THR A 226 2.93 31.30 -19.41
N PHE A 227 2.43 30.09 -19.14
CA PHE A 227 1.49 29.82 -18.05
C PHE A 227 2.17 28.98 -16.96
N GLY A 228 1.72 29.12 -15.72
CA GLY A 228 2.21 28.28 -14.62
C GLY A 228 1.78 26.82 -14.77
N SER A 229 2.55 25.88 -14.23
CA SER A 229 2.31 24.43 -14.37
C SER A 229 0.91 24.00 -13.87
N LYS A 230 0.34 24.67 -12.86
CA LYS A 230 -1.04 24.44 -12.41
C LYS A 230 -2.06 24.76 -13.51
N SER A 231 -1.91 25.91 -14.18
CA SER A 231 -2.80 26.31 -15.27
C SER A 231 -2.67 25.41 -16.49
N ASN A 232 -1.45 25.02 -16.86
CA ASN A 232 -1.21 24.04 -17.94
C ASN A 232 -1.88 22.70 -17.63
N CYS A 233 -1.75 22.21 -16.39
CA CYS A 233 -2.38 20.97 -15.95
C CYS A 233 -3.92 21.06 -15.98
N THR A 234 -4.50 22.13 -15.45
CA THR A 234 -5.95 22.37 -15.49
C THR A 234 -6.48 22.41 -16.92
N ALA A 235 -5.84 23.17 -17.81
CA ALA A 235 -6.23 23.26 -19.22
C ALA A 235 -6.13 21.90 -19.91
N TYR A 236 -5.08 21.12 -19.64
CA TYR A 236 -4.95 19.78 -20.19
C TYR A 236 -6.07 18.83 -19.71
N PHE A 237 -6.45 18.89 -18.44
CA PHE A 237 -7.58 18.11 -17.93
C PHE A 237 -8.89 18.51 -18.59
N GLU A 238 -9.14 19.82 -18.74
CA GLU A 238 -10.36 20.33 -19.35
C GLU A 238 -10.44 19.99 -20.85
N ASP A 239 -9.40 20.34 -21.61
CA ASP A 239 -9.42 20.33 -23.07
C ASP A 239 -9.02 19.00 -23.70
N CYS A 240 -8.28 18.14 -22.98
CA CYS A 240 -7.79 16.85 -23.53
C CYS A 240 -8.29 15.61 -22.80
N ILE A 241 -8.78 15.73 -21.57
CA ILE A 241 -9.26 14.58 -20.80
C ILE A 241 -10.77 14.61 -20.66
N LEU A 242 -11.33 15.64 -20.02
CA LEU A 242 -12.75 15.74 -19.70
C LEU A 242 -13.61 16.00 -20.94
N SER A 243 -13.09 16.71 -21.94
CA SER A 243 -13.74 16.97 -23.23
C SER A 243 -13.81 15.74 -24.16
N GLU A 244 -12.86 14.81 -24.02
CA GLU A 244 -12.70 13.64 -24.91
C GLU A 244 -13.39 12.37 -24.36
N ILE A 245 -13.88 12.42 -23.12
CA ILE A 245 -14.65 11.33 -22.51
C ILE A 245 -16.14 11.68 -22.50
N ASP A 246 -16.98 10.72 -22.88
CA ASP A 246 -18.43 10.90 -22.96
C ASP A 246 -19.15 10.76 -21.59
N GLY A 247 -18.39 10.71 -20.48
CA GLY A 247 -18.92 10.34 -19.16
C GLY A 247 -18.05 10.78 -17.98
N PRO A 248 -18.45 10.47 -16.73
CA PRO A 248 -17.70 10.84 -15.54
C PRO A 248 -16.31 10.18 -15.47
N LEU A 249 -15.31 10.94 -15.05
CA LEU A 249 -13.99 10.43 -14.68
C LEU A 249 -13.90 10.27 -13.16
N VAL A 250 -13.75 9.04 -12.69
CA VAL A 250 -13.39 8.76 -11.30
C VAL A 250 -11.88 8.54 -11.20
N LEU A 251 -11.18 9.54 -10.67
CA LEU A 251 -9.74 9.52 -10.46
C LEU A 251 -9.42 9.22 -8.99
N ALA A 252 -8.83 8.05 -8.76
CA ALA A 252 -8.34 7.64 -7.46
C ALA A 252 -6.82 7.78 -7.36
N LEU A 253 -6.38 8.54 -6.36
CA LEU A 253 -4.99 8.80 -6.03
C LEU A 253 -4.63 8.01 -4.78
N ASP A 254 -3.80 6.97 -4.96
CA ASP A 254 -3.30 6.13 -3.87
C ASP A 254 -1.90 6.55 -3.44
N GLN A 255 -1.62 6.37 -2.15
CA GLN A 255 -0.34 6.70 -1.51
C GLN A 255 0.10 8.13 -1.80
N VAL A 256 -0.80 9.10 -1.64
CA VAL A 256 -0.43 10.52 -1.82
C VAL A 256 0.58 11.01 -0.78
N ASP A 257 0.86 10.18 0.22
CA ASP A 257 1.92 10.36 1.20
C ASP A 257 3.31 10.54 0.59
N GLU A 258 3.54 9.98 -0.60
CA GLU A 258 4.83 10.11 -1.30
C GLU A 258 5.08 11.56 -1.73
N VAL A 259 4.03 12.33 -2.04
CA VAL A 259 4.14 13.75 -2.40
C VAL A 259 4.57 14.59 -1.20
N PHE A 260 4.15 14.21 0.01
CA PHE A 260 4.51 14.91 1.25
C PHE A 260 6.03 15.01 1.44
N LEU A 261 6.80 14.01 0.97
CA LEU A 261 8.26 14.04 1.02
C LEU A 261 8.88 15.20 0.20
N HIS A 262 8.08 15.91 -0.58
CA HIS A 262 8.47 17.01 -1.46
C HIS A 262 7.58 18.26 -1.20
N PRO A 263 7.87 19.06 -0.16
CA PRO A 263 6.98 20.14 0.30
C PRO A 263 6.57 21.15 -0.78
N GLU A 264 7.48 21.54 -1.67
CA GLU A 264 7.20 22.47 -2.77
C GLU A 264 6.19 21.90 -3.77
N VAL A 265 6.30 20.61 -4.09
CA VAL A 265 5.33 19.92 -4.97
C VAL A 265 4.01 19.71 -4.23
N ALA A 266 4.07 19.35 -2.94
CA ALA A 266 2.90 19.06 -2.13
C ALA A 266 1.97 20.27 -2.00
N ASP A 267 2.47 21.44 -1.61
CA ASP A 267 1.64 22.62 -1.39
C ASP A 267 0.84 22.99 -2.66
N ASP A 268 1.53 23.07 -3.79
CA ASP A 268 0.91 23.43 -5.06
C ASP A 268 -0.01 22.34 -5.62
N PHE A 269 0.38 21.06 -5.53
CA PHE A 269 -0.43 19.96 -6.05
C PHE A 269 -1.73 19.78 -5.25
N PHE A 270 -1.67 19.83 -3.92
CA PHE A 270 -2.88 19.72 -3.11
C PHE A 270 -3.77 20.95 -3.28
N THR A 271 -3.19 22.16 -3.41
CA THR A 271 -3.96 23.36 -3.75
C THR A 271 -4.68 23.20 -5.10
N LEU A 272 -4.03 22.60 -6.09
CA LEU A 272 -4.64 22.30 -7.39
C LEU A 272 -5.82 21.32 -7.27
N LEU A 273 -5.65 20.19 -6.57
CA LEU A 273 -6.73 19.22 -6.36
C LEU A 273 -7.93 19.82 -5.63
N ARG A 274 -7.69 20.72 -4.67
CA ARG A 274 -8.76 21.44 -3.98
C ARG A 274 -9.52 22.34 -4.96
N SER A 275 -8.80 23.13 -5.76
CA SER A 275 -9.42 24.01 -6.76
C SER A 275 -10.27 23.21 -7.76
N TRP A 276 -9.80 22.05 -8.22
CA TRP A 276 -10.59 21.17 -9.10
C TRP A 276 -11.85 20.63 -8.41
N TYR A 277 -11.79 20.30 -7.12
CA TYR A 277 -12.98 19.89 -6.39
C TYR A 277 -13.98 21.04 -6.22
N GLU A 278 -13.53 22.25 -5.87
CA GLU A 278 -14.39 23.42 -5.73
C GLU A 278 -15.07 23.76 -7.06
N GLU A 279 -14.31 23.72 -8.16
CA GLU A 279 -14.83 23.86 -9.51
C GLU A 279 -15.88 22.78 -9.84
N ALA A 280 -15.57 21.52 -9.57
CA ALA A 280 -16.44 20.39 -9.87
C ALA A 280 -17.73 20.37 -9.02
N SER A 281 -17.65 20.81 -7.76
CA SER A 281 -18.75 20.75 -6.80
C SER A 281 -19.62 22.00 -6.81
N TYR A 282 -19.07 23.18 -7.09
CA TYR A 282 -19.77 24.47 -6.99
C TYR A 282 -19.88 25.21 -8.33
N GLY A 283 -19.09 24.82 -9.33
CA GLY A 283 -19.12 25.43 -10.67
C GLY A 283 -18.56 26.85 -10.70
N ASP A 284 -17.47 27.12 -9.97
CA ASP A 284 -16.88 28.45 -9.81
C ASP A 284 -16.56 29.15 -11.16
N SER A 285 -16.17 28.39 -12.19
CA SER A 285 -15.93 28.89 -13.56
C SER A 285 -17.16 28.83 -14.48
N GLY A 286 -18.20 28.09 -14.07
CA GLY A 286 -19.39 27.83 -14.87
C GLY A 286 -19.22 26.76 -15.97
N ASN A 287 -18.07 26.08 -16.06
CA ASN A 287 -17.87 24.99 -17.02
C ASN A 287 -18.43 23.66 -16.47
N PRO A 288 -19.50 23.10 -17.07
CA PRO A 288 -20.14 21.89 -16.58
C PRO A 288 -19.25 20.64 -16.71
N LEU A 289 -18.19 20.66 -17.52
CA LEU A 289 -17.28 19.52 -17.69
C LEU A 289 -16.65 19.09 -16.37
N TRP A 290 -16.35 20.04 -15.47
CA TRP A 290 -15.72 19.72 -14.19
C TRP A 290 -16.62 18.90 -13.27
N GLN A 291 -17.95 18.97 -13.41
CA GLN A 291 -18.87 18.12 -12.66
C GLN A 291 -18.71 16.62 -12.98
N ASN A 292 -18.09 16.30 -14.12
CA ASN A 292 -17.74 14.93 -14.51
C ASN A 292 -16.51 14.40 -13.77
N LEU A 293 -15.67 15.25 -13.16
CA LEU A 293 -14.53 14.80 -12.38
C LEU A 293 -14.96 14.40 -10.96
N ARG A 294 -14.55 13.21 -10.52
CA ARG A 294 -14.77 12.70 -9.16
C ARG A 294 -13.45 12.19 -8.60
N LEU A 295 -13.15 12.56 -7.36
CA LEU A 295 -11.85 12.32 -6.75
C LEU A 295 -11.94 11.34 -5.58
N ILE A 296 -10.99 10.40 -5.52
CA ILE A 296 -10.74 9.57 -4.33
C ILE A 296 -9.29 9.80 -3.92
N ILE A 297 -9.05 10.29 -2.71
CA ILE A 297 -7.70 10.53 -2.19
C ILE A 297 -7.43 9.58 -1.03
N VAL A 298 -6.42 8.74 -1.18
CA VAL A 298 -5.99 7.79 -0.16
C VAL A 298 -4.65 8.22 0.43
N HIS A 299 -4.63 8.48 1.73
CA HIS A 299 -3.41 8.84 2.46
C HIS A 299 -3.28 8.08 3.78
N SER A 300 -2.03 7.95 4.22
CA SER A 300 -1.64 7.48 5.52
C SER A 300 -1.68 8.61 6.52
N THR A 301 -2.11 8.31 7.74
CA THR A 301 -1.98 9.25 8.87
C THR A 301 -0.55 9.29 9.44
N GLU A 302 0.30 8.34 9.06
CA GLU A 302 1.66 8.19 9.61
C GLU A 302 2.63 9.32 9.23
N VAL A 303 2.43 9.98 8.08
CA VAL A 303 3.31 11.03 7.59
C VAL A 303 2.68 12.37 7.93
N TYR A 304 3.11 12.98 9.04
CA TYR A 304 2.59 14.29 9.47
C TYR A 304 3.36 15.43 8.79
N ILE A 305 2.70 16.14 7.89
CA ILE A 305 3.19 17.41 7.34
C ILE A 305 2.20 18.52 7.66
N PRO A 306 2.66 19.66 8.21
CA PRO A 306 1.82 20.83 8.35
C PRO A 306 1.49 21.39 6.96
N LEU A 307 0.32 21.03 6.44
CA LEU A 307 -0.27 21.66 5.26
C LEU A 307 -1.21 22.77 5.70
N ASP A 308 -1.33 23.82 4.88
CA ASP A 308 -2.33 24.86 5.12
C ASP A 308 -3.74 24.24 5.01
N ILE A 309 -4.42 24.20 6.15
CA ILE A 309 -5.76 23.63 6.34
C ILE A 309 -6.75 24.22 5.33
N ASN A 310 -6.56 25.48 4.93
CA ASN A 310 -7.50 26.18 4.04
C ASN A 310 -7.22 25.96 2.54
N LYS A 311 -6.04 25.45 2.18
CA LYS A 311 -5.63 25.28 0.77
C LYS A 311 -5.63 23.83 0.32
N SER A 312 -5.62 22.90 1.26
CA SER A 312 -5.55 21.47 0.98
C SER A 312 -6.94 20.83 0.80
N PRO A 313 -7.07 19.75 0.00
CA PRO A 313 -8.32 19.02 -0.12
C PRO A 313 -8.62 18.21 1.15
N PHE A 314 -7.69 18.12 2.11
CA PHE A 314 -7.85 17.32 3.35
C PHE A 314 -8.86 17.88 4.36
N ASN A 315 -9.59 18.95 4.02
CA ASN A 315 -10.69 19.48 4.83
C ASN A 315 -12.03 19.63 4.08
N VAL A 316 -12.11 19.14 2.85
CA VAL A 316 -13.34 19.16 2.03
C VAL A 316 -13.78 17.73 1.64
N GLY A 317 -14.97 17.60 1.08
CA GLY A 317 -15.56 16.31 0.70
C GLY A 317 -15.79 15.34 1.87
N LEU A 318 -16.10 14.09 1.55
CA LEU A 318 -16.39 13.03 2.52
C LEU A 318 -15.10 12.46 3.13
N ALA A 319 -14.91 12.62 4.44
CA ALA A 319 -13.82 11.99 5.17
C ALA A 319 -14.20 10.61 5.71
N ILE A 320 -13.38 9.60 5.42
CA ILE A 320 -13.49 8.22 5.88
C ILE A 320 -12.22 7.85 6.65
N GLU A 321 -12.37 7.60 7.94
CA GLU A 321 -11.29 7.12 8.80
C GLU A 321 -11.48 5.63 9.08
N LEU A 322 -10.52 4.81 8.64
CA LEU A 322 -10.62 3.37 8.84
C LEU A 322 -10.21 2.99 10.25
N GLN A 323 -11.12 2.32 10.95
CA GLN A 323 -10.89 1.77 12.27
C GLN A 323 -10.39 0.31 12.19
N PRO A 324 -9.73 -0.17 13.26
CA PRO A 324 -9.46 -1.60 13.43
C PRO A 324 -10.75 -2.42 13.41
N PHE A 325 -10.62 -3.72 13.15
CA PHE A 325 -11.73 -4.65 13.20
C PHE A 325 -12.25 -4.84 14.62
N THR A 326 -13.57 -4.92 14.77
CA THR A 326 -14.22 -5.30 16.02
C THR A 326 -14.07 -6.80 16.28
N PHE A 327 -14.38 -7.23 17.51
CA PHE A 327 -14.41 -8.65 17.86
C PHE A 327 -15.30 -9.47 16.92
N ASP A 328 -16.52 -9.00 16.67
CA ASP A 328 -17.48 -9.68 15.77
C ASP A 328 -16.95 -9.79 14.35
N GLN A 329 -16.29 -8.72 13.89
CA GLN A 329 -15.63 -8.68 12.59
C GLN A 329 -14.51 -9.72 12.48
N VAL A 330 -13.62 -9.80 13.48
CA VAL A 330 -12.57 -10.82 13.51
C VAL A 330 -13.15 -12.23 13.59
N SER A 331 -14.25 -12.43 14.34
CA SER A 331 -14.97 -13.71 14.41
C SER A 331 -15.53 -14.14 13.05
N ILE A 332 -16.14 -13.21 12.30
CA ILE A 332 -16.62 -13.47 10.93
C ILE A 332 -15.45 -13.83 10.02
N LEU A 333 -14.36 -13.06 10.07
CA LEU A 333 -13.20 -13.28 9.21
C LEU A 333 -12.53 -14.62 9.52
N ALA A 334 -12.39 -15.01 10.79
CA ALA A 334 -11.85 -16.31 11.18
C ALA A 334 -12.63 -17.47 10.56
N LYS A 335 -13.97 -17.37 10.48
CA LYS A 335 -14.81 -18.36 9.80
C LYS A 335 -14.56 -18.39 8.28
N SER A 336 -14.30 -17.25 7.65
CA SER A 336 -13.91 -17.19 6.23
C SER A 336 -12.57 -17.90 5.96
N TYR A 337 -11.68 -17.96 6.95
CA TYR A 337 -10.45 -18.76 6.92
C TYR A 337 -10.66 -20.24 7.31
N ALA A 338 -11.92 -20.68 7.49
CA ALA A 338 -12.29 -22.02 7.96
C ALA A 338 -11.67 -22.39 9.33
N LEU A 339 -11.42 -21.41 10.18
CA LEU A 339 -10.92 -21.61 11.54
C LEU A 339 -12.06 -21.70 12.56
N ASN A 340 -11.98 -22.70 13.45
CA ASN A 340 -12.90 -22.87 14.56
C ASN A 340 -12.26 -22.37 15.86
N LEU A 341 -12.03 -21.05 15.96
CA LEU A 341 -11.50 -20.42 17.17
C LEU A 341 -12.60 -20.25 18.21
N SER A 342 -12.29 -20.57 19.47
CA SER A 342 -13.21 -20.29 20.59
C SER A 342 -13.28 -18.78 20.87
N ASN A 343 -14.29 -18.34 21.63
CA ASN A 343 -14.37 -16.94 22.06
C ASN A 343 -13.15 -16.53 22.90
N ALA A 344 -12.57 -17.46 23.67
CA ALA A 344 -11.36 -17.20 24.43
C ALA A 344 -10.14 -17.00 23.51
N ASP A 345 -10.00 -17.83 22.47
CA ASP A 345 -8.94 -17.69 21.46
C ASP A 345 -9.05 -16.36 20.70
N LEU A 346 -10.28 -16.00 20.29
CA LEU A 346 -10.55 -14.72 19.63
C LEU A 346 -10.23 -13.54 20.55
N GLN A 347 -10.57 -13.63 21.84
CA GLN A 347 -10.24 -12.57 22.81
C GLN A 347 -8.74 -12.44 22.98
N GLN A 348 -8.00 -13.55 23.11
CA GLN A 348 -6.53 -13.53 23.18
C GLN A 348 -5.90 -12.88 21.94
N LEU A 349 -6.41 -13.20 20.75
CA LEU A 349 -5.95 -12.58 19.51
C LEU A 349 -6.27 -11.08 19.50
N MET A 350 -7.48 -10.69 19.90
CA MET A 350 -7.88 -9.28 19.98
C MET A 350 -7.04 -8.49 20.98
N ASP A 351 -6.73 -9.04 22.15
CA ASP A 351 -5.86 -8.38 23.13
C ASP A 351 -4.43 -8.23 22.59
N PHE A 352 -3.98 -9.19 21.79
CA PHE A 352 -2.63 -9.19 21.25
C PHE A 352 -2.42 -8.18 20.11
N ILE A 353 -3.36 -8.07 19.16
CA ILE A 353 -3.20 -7.27 17.93
C ILE A 353 -4.29 -6.22 17.69
N ALA A 354 -5.23 -6.06 18.63
CA ALA A 354 -6.28 -5.03 18.66
C ALA A 354 -7.08 -4.88 17.36
N GLY A 355 -7.33 -5.99 16.66
CA GLY A 355 -8.13 -5.99 15.43
C GLY A 355 -7.45 -5.29 14.24
N HIS A 356 -6.16 -5.00 14.28
CA HIS A 356 -5.45 -4.37 13.16
C HIS A 356 -5.60 -5.23 11.88
N PRO A 357 -6.19 -4.74 10.77
CA PRO A 357 -6.59 -5.56 9.64
C PRO A 357 -5.49 -6.45 9.05
N TYR A 358 -4.30 -5.90 8.82
CA TYR A 358 -3.15 -6.68 8.33
C TYR A 358 -2.67 -7.72 9.34
N LEU A 359 -2.49 -7.36 10.63
CA LEU A 359 -2.05 -8.31 11.65
C LEU A 359 -3.06 -9.45 11.82
N VAL A 360 -4.36 -9.14 11.80
CA VAL A 360 -5.43 -10.14 11.87
C VAL A 360 -5.36 -11.09 10.68
N GLN A 361 -5.25 -10.57 9.45
CA GLN A 361 -5.18 -11.44 8.27
C GLN A 361 -3.92 -12.31 8.25
N GLN A 362 -2.77 -11.76 8.65
CA GLN A 362 -1.53 -12.54 8.79
C GLN A 362 -1.71 -13.67 9.83
N ALA A 363 -2.27 -13.36 11.00
CA ALA A 363 -2.58 -14.38 12.02
C ALA A 363 -3.48 -15.49 11.46
N LEU A 364 -4.64 -15.12 10.92
CA LEU A 364 -5.63 -16.08 10.46
C LEU A 364 -5.11 -16.94 9.30
N TYR A 365 -4.35 -16.34 8.37
CA TYR A 365 -3.70 -17.09 7.29
C TYR A 365 -2.71 -18.14 7.81
N HIS A 366 -1.82 -17.77 8.74
CA HIS A 366 -0.82 -18.70 9.29
C HIS A 366 -1.42 -19.78 10.19
N LEU A 367 -2.50 -19.46 10.92
CA LEU A 367 -3.28 -20.43 11.68
C LEU A 367 -4.00 -21.42 10.73
N ALA A 368 -4.65 -20.92 9.68
CA ALA A 368 -5.41 -21.74 8.74
C ALA A 368 -4.51 -22.65 7.88
N THR A 369 -3.30 -22.20 7.57
CA THR A 369 -2.29 -23.01 6.87
C THR A 369 -1.51 -23.95 7.79
N GLN A 370 -1.83 -23.99 9.10
CA GLN A 370 -1.19 -24.84 10.12
C GLN A 370 0.33 -24.63 10.26
N ASN A 371 0.84 -23.49 9.80
CA ASN A 371 2.24 -23.11 9.94
C ASN A 371 2.57 -22.60 11.35
N LEU A 372 1.54 -22.22 12.12
CA LEU A 372 1.66 -21.62 13.44
C LEU A 372 0.44 -21.96 14.30
N THR A 373 0.63 -22.13 15.60
CA THR A 373 -0.47 -22.23 16.58
C THR A 373 -0.74 -20.86 17.20
N LEU A 374 -1.92 -20.65 17.79
CA LEU A 374 -2.22 -19.39 18.48
C LEU A 374 -1.23 -19.15 19.63
N GLU A 375 -0.95 -20.16 20.44
CA GLU A 375 0.07 -20.08 21.50
C GLU A 375 1.45 -19.70 20.94
N GLY A 376 1.86 -20.33 19.82
CA GLY A 376 3.10 -19.99 19.14
C GLY A 376 3.13 -18.54 18.65
N LEU A 377 2.01 -18.04 18.12
CA LEU A 377 1.85 -16.65 17.68
C LEU A 377 1.97 -15.67 18.85
N ILE A 378 1.33 -15.93 19.98
CA ILE A 378 1.42 -15.05 21.15
C ILE A 378 2.84 -15.03 21.73
N ASN A 379 3.49 -16.20 21.82
CA ASN A 379 4.82 -16.33 22.42
C ASN A 379 5.94 -15.77 21.53
N THR A 380 5.81 -15.87 20.21
CA THR A 380 6.87 -15.47 19.26
C THR A 380 6.54 -14.22 18.45
N GLY A 381 5.28 -13.74 18.52
CA GLY A 381 4.78 -12.65 17.69
C GLY A 381 5.51 -11.34 17.89
N ALA A 382 6.00 -11.08 19.10
CA ALA A 382 6.77 -9.89 19.44
C ALA A 382 8.29 -10.05 19.22
N THR A 383 8.71 -10.84 18.23
CA THR A 383 10.14 -11.06 17.90
C THR A 383 10.45 -10.73 16.44
N ASP A 384 11.74 -10.56 16.12
CA ASP A 384 12.20 -10.31 14.73
C ASP A 384 12.02 -11.53 13.82
N ALA A 385 11.78 -12.71 14.38
CA ALA A 385 11.49 -13.94 13.63
C ALA A 385 9.97 -14.13 13.37
N SER A 386 9.14 -13.22 13.88
CA SER A 386 7.68 -13.34 13.79
C SER A 386 7.14 -13.07 12.39
N ILE A 387 5.89 -13.49 12.15
CA ILE A 387 5.13 -13.12 10.95
C ILE A 387 4.86 -11.60 10.85
N TYR A 388 5.12 -10.84 11.91
CA TYR A 388 4.90 -9.40 11.98
C TYR A 388 6.18 -8.57 11.82
N HIS A 389 7.34 -9.20 11.66
CA HIS A 389 8.64 -8.52 11.69
C HIS A 389 8.72 -7.33 10.73
N HIS A 390 8.30 -7.44 9.47
CA HIS A 390 8.32 -6.33 8.52
C HIS A 390 7.50 -5.11 8.99
N HIS A 391 6.33 -5.36 9.57
CA HIS A 391 5.47 -4.30 10.11
C HIS A 391 6.14 -3.62 11.32
N LEU A 392 6.66 -4.43 12.24
CA LEU A 392 7.30 -3.94 13.47
C LEU A 392 8.61 -3.21 13.21
N HIS A 393 9.46 -3.70 12.29
CA HIS A 393 10.70 -3.05 11.90
C HIS A 393 10.46 -1.67 11.27
N ARG A 394 9.43 -1.55 10.43
CA ARG A 394 9.06 -0.28 9.82
C ARG A 394 8.64 0.75 10.88
N LEU A 395 7.79 0.34 11.83
CA LEU A 395 7.39 1.21 12.94
C LEU A 395 8.59 1.58 13.83
N LEU A 396 9.49 0.63 14.09
CA LEU A 396 10.73 0.86 14.83
C LEU A 396 11.64 1.89 14.14
N GLN A 397 11.79 1.79 12.82
CA GLN A 397 12.57 2.76 12.05
C GLN A 397 11.96 4.16 12.18
N ASN A 398 10.66 4.30 11.96
CA ASN A 398 9.95 5.58 12.09
C ASN A 398 10.09 6.20 13.50
N LEU A 399 10.05 5.37 14.56
CA LEU A 399 10.26 5.84 15.93
C LEU A 399 11.71 6.32 16.16
N ARG A 400 12.71 5.59 15.64
CA ARG A 400 14.13 5.94 15.79
C ARG A 400 14.52 7.21 15.05
N GLU A 401 13.87 7.51 13.94
CA GLU A 401 14.05 8.77 13.21
C GLU A 401 13.52 10.00 13.99
N HIS A 402 12.76 9.79 15.08
CA HIS A 402 12.10 10.85 15.84
C HIS A 402 12.27 10.68 17.36
N HIS A 403 13.36 11.22 17.93
CA HIS A 403 13.71 11.07 19.35
C HIS A 403 12.56 11.40 20.32
N ILE A 404 11.86 12.54 20.13
CA ILE A 404 10.72 12.93 20.98
C ILE A 404 9.59 11.89 20.94
N LEU A 405 9.32 11.29 19.77
CA LEU A 405 8.29 10.25 19.67
C LEU A 405 8.72 8.96 20.36
N SER A 406 10.00 8.59 20.24
CA SER A 406 10.54 7.38 20.89
C SER A 406 10.45 7.47 22.42
N THR A 407 10.87 8.60 23.00
CA THR A 407 10.84 8.83 24.45
C THR A 407 9.41 8.93 24.98
N THR A 408 8.54 9.63 24.24
CA THR A 408 7.11 9.73 24.58
C THR A 408 6.43 8.37 24.52
N TYR A 409 6.74 7.55 23.49
CA TYR A 409 6.15 6.21 23.40
C TYR A 409 6.67 5.29 24.49
N GLN A 410 7.96 5.38 24.86
CA GLN A 410 8.53 4.61 25.98
C GLN A 410 7.74 4.85 27.28
N GLN A 411 7.35 6.10 27.57
CA GLN A 411 6.51 6.42 28.73
C GLN A 411 5.16 5.69 28.69
N VAL A 412 4.52 5.61 27.52
CA VAL A 412 3.26 4.87 27.34
C VAL A 412 3.46 3.36 27.53
N LEU A 413 4.58 2.81 27.07
CA LEU A 413 4.89 1.40 27.17
C LEU A 413 5.14 0.94 28.62
N GLU A 414 5.79 1.79 29.42
CA GLU A 414 6.09 1.53 30.83
C GLU A 414 4.88 1.75 31.74
N ALA A 415 3.93 2.60 31.34
CA ALA A 415 2.75 2.91 32.13
C ALA A 415 1.82 1.70 32.33
N SER A 416 1.35 1.50 33.56
CA SER A 416 0.35 0.47 33.91
C SER A 416 -1.09 0.92 33.68
N ALA A 417 -1.32 2.22 33.48
CA ALA A 417 -2.62 2.85 33.25
C ALA A 417 -2.49 3.93 32.14
N PRO A 418 -3.60 4.39 31.55
CA PRO A 418 -3.57 5.47 30.58
C PRO A 418 -2.90 6.74 31.14
N ILE A 419 -2.08 7.40 30.33
CA ILE A 419 -1.33 8.61 30.73
C ILE A 419 -1.68 9.81 29.84
N GLU A 420 -1.62 11.00 30.41
CA GLU A 420 -1.74 12.24 29.63
C GLU A 420 -0.38 12.57 29.00
N LEU A 421 -0.41 13.02 27.74
CA LEU A 421 0.77 13.39 26.97
C LEU A 421 0.56 14.75 26.33
N GLU A 422 1.67 15.39 25.93
CA GLU A 422 1.59 16.55 25.06
C GLU A 422 0.84 16.22 23.75
N GLN A 423 0.03 17.18 23.29
CA GLN A 423 -0.92 16.97 22.19
C GLN A 423 -0.24 16.50 20.89
N LEU A 424 0.89 17.11 20.52
CA LEU A 424 1.53 16.83 19.23
C LEU A 424 2.18 15.42 19.18
N PRO A 425 2.99 14.98 20.18
CA PRO A 425 3.44 13.60 20.26
C PRO A 425 2.30 12.59 20.36
N ALA A 426 1.28 12.86 21.17
CA ALA A 426 0.11 11.98 21.32
C ALA A 426 -0.60 11.79 19.98
N PHE A 427 -0.85 12.88 19.25
CA PHE A 427 -1.47 12.86 17.93
C PHE A 427 -0.65 12.05 16.92
N LYS A 428 0.68 12.24 16.89
CA LYS A 428 1.57 11.50 16.00
C LYS A 428 1.59 10.00 16.30
N LEU A 429 1.73 9.61 17.58
CA LEU A 429 1.68 8.19 17.97
C LEU A 429 0.33 7.55 17.65
N HIS A 430 -0.76 8.29 17.85
CA HIS A 430 -2.11 7.83 17.50
C HIS A 430 -2.25 7.64 15.98
N SER A 431 -1.73 8.59 15.22
CA SER A 431 -1.72 8.56 13.75
C SER A 431 -0.85 7.44 13.16
N MET A 432 0.10 6.92 13.95
CA MET A 432 0.88 5.71 13.64
C MET A 432 0.16 4.42 14.04
N GLY A 433 -0.97 4.50 14.73
CA GLY A 433 -1.69 3.35 15.29
C GLY A 433 -1.00 2.71 16.51
N LEU A 434 0.02 3.36 17.09
CA LEU A 434 0.77 2.85 18.24
C LEU A 434 0.03 3.04 19.57
N VAL A 435 -0.84 4.05 19.64
CA VAL A 435 -1.65 4.36 20.83
C VAL A 435 -3.11 4.60 20.50
N VAL A 436 -3.97 4.38 21.48
CA VAL A 436 -5.41 4.69 21.43
C VAL A 436 -5.70 5.77 22.47
N LEU A 437 -6.55 6.73 22.11
CA LEU A 437 -7.01 7.80 23.00
C LEU A 437 -8.16 7.30 23.88
N GLN A 438 -8.07 7.57 25.18
CA GLN A 438 -9.12 7.40 26.18
C GLN A 438 -9.36 8.73 26.88
N GLY A 439 -10.32 9.52 26.37
CA GLY A 439 -10.45 10.92 26.76
C GLY A 439 -9.19 11.70 26.38
N ASN A 440 -8.55 12.35 27.36
CA ASN A 440 -7.29 13.08 27.18
C ASN A 440 -6.04 12.22 27.44
N GLN A 441 -6.22 10.94 27.77
CA GLN A 441 -5.12 10.02 28.05
C GLN A 441 -4.88 9.08 26.88
N VAL A 442 -3.70 8.48 26.82
CA VAL A 442 -3.33 7.46 25.83
C VAL A 442 -2.91 6.17 26.50
N ILE A 443 -3.09 5.07 25.77
CA ILE A 443 -2.58 3.75 26.13
C ILE A 443 -2.02 3.07 24.88
N SER A 444 -1.06 2.15 25.04
CA SER A 444 -0.58 1.30 23.93
C SER A 444 -1.77 0.62 23.24
N SER A 445 -1.77 0.63 21.91
CA SER A 445 -2.91 0.14 21.13
C SER A 445 -3.10 -1.38 21.23
N CYS A 446 -2.03 -2.15 21.42
CA CYS A 446 -2.09 -3.60 21.58
C CYS A 446 -0.90 -4.15 22.38
N GLN A 447 -0.99 -5.42 22.81
CA GLN A 447 0.09 -6.10 23.54
C GLN A 447 1.29 -6.44 22.64
N LEU A 448 1.07 -6.74 21.35
CA LEU A 448 2.16 -7.02 20.41
C LEU A 448 3.18 -5.87 20.40
N TYR A 449 2.71 -4.64 20.24
CA TYR A 449 3.58 -3.47 20.23
C TYR A 449 4.24 -3.27 21.59
N ARG A 450 3.48 -3.41 22.68
CA ARG A 450 4.02 -3.27 24.03
C ARG A 450 5.19 -4.22 24.29
N GLN A 451 5.01 -5.50 23.98
CA GLN A 451 6.04 -6.51 24.16
C GLN A 451 7.23 -6.27 23.25
N TYR A 452 7.00 -5.98 21.96
CA TYR A 452 8.09 -5.81 21.00
C TYR A 452 8.95 -4.60 21.35
N PHE A 453 8.36 -3.41 21.50
CA PHE A 453 9.11 -2.17 21.64
C PHE A 453 9.82 -2.03 23.00
N LEU A 454 9.28 -2.61 24.08
CA LEU A 454 9.98 -2.68 25.37
C LEU A 454 11.31 -3.44 25.28
N THR A 455 11.40 -4.47 24.42
CA THR A 455 12.64 -5.25 24.24
C THR A 455 13.67 -4.58 23.33
N LYS A 456 13.26 -3.59 22.53
CA LYS A 456 14.10 -2.99 21.47
C LYS A 456 14.83 -1.72 21.89
N ASN A 457 14.65 -1.27 23.13
CA ASN A 457 15.17 -0.03 23.69
C ASN A 457 15.08 1.12 22.66
N ILE A 458 13.86 1.58 22.41
CA ILE A 458 13.56 2.50 21.29
C ILE A 458 14.16 3.90 21.47
N VAL A 459 14.58 4.24 22.67
CA VAL A 459 15.30 5.49 22.97
C VAL A 459 16.78 5.27 22.64
N CYS A 460 17.29 5.99 21.65
CA CYS A 460 18.73 6.06 21.42
C CYS A 460 19.34 7.07 22.38
N ASP A 461 20.40 6.68 23.12
CA ASP A 461 21.18 7.62 23.92
C ASP A 461 21.71 8.74 22.99
N GLU A 462 21.49 10.01 23.38
CA GLU A 462 22.11 11.15 22.71
C GLU A 462 23.63 11.03 22.87
N GLY A 463 24.29 10.58 21.80
CA GLY A 463 25.76 10.50 21.70
C GLY A 463 26.36 11.74 21.06
#